data_AF-A0A259W583-F1
#
_entry.id   AF-A0A259W583-F1
#
_cell.length_a   1.000
_cell.length_b   1.000
_cell.length_c   1.000
_cell.angle_alpha   90.00
_cell.angle_beta   90.00
_cell.angle_gamma   90.00
#
_symmetry.space_group_name_H-M   'P 1'
#
loop_
_entity.id
_entity.type
_entity.pdbx_description
1 polymer ?
#
loop_
_entity_poly.entity_id
_entity_poly.type
_entity_poly.pdbx_seq_one_letter_code
_entity_poly.pdbx_strand_id
1 'polypeptide(L)'
;MKAKTSLLTAGVLMAAMFAASPAAMAQDQGMKKQGGKWDQKEMCENFREGKGKFSAEYREERQAEMQKYRAEMADRLKLTDEQREIWDEIHQERQQKQQERMGKWQQKMEKRCGNAQK
;
A
#
# COMPACT_ATOMS: atom_id res chain seq x y z
N MET A 1 44.06 -11.89 -33.80
CA MET A 1 43.45 -10.57 -34.05
C MET A 1 42.22 -10.42 -33.17
N LYS A 2 42.23 -9.36 -32.35
CA LYS A 2 41.13 -8.60 -31.74
C LYS A 2 40.00 -9.32 -30.98
N ALA A 3 40.06 -9.12 -29.66
CA ALA A 3 39.01 -9.28 -28.67
C ALA A 3 37.72 -8.52 -29.01
N LYS A 4 36.58 -9.07 -28.62
CA LYS A 4 35.34 -8.34 -28.28
C LYS A 4 34.66 -8.97 -27.07
N THR A 5 35.35 -8.91 -25.95
CA THR A 5 34.76 -8.88 -24.61
C THR A 5 34.03 -7.55 -24.44
N SER A 6 32.74 -7.48 -24.73
CA SER A 6 31.92 -6.27 -24.49
C SER A 6 30.44 -6.63 -24.37
N LEU A 7 30.07 -7.40 -23.34
CA LEU A 7 28.66 -7.63 -22.96
C LEU A 7 28.46 -7.63 -21.44
N LEU A 8 29.33 -6.96 -20.68
CA LEU A 8 29.24 -6.88 -19.22
C LEU A 8 29.59 -5.49 -18.69
N THR A 9 28.92 -4.44 -19.17
CA THR A 9 29.05 -3.09 -18.57
C THR A 9 27.76 -2.29 -18.72
N ALA A 10 26.66 -2.80 -18.15
CA ALA A 10 25.43 -2.01 -17.95
C ALA A 10 24.76 -2.31 -16.60
N GLY A 11 25.53 -2.74 -15.58
CA GLY A 11 24.97 -3.24 -14.32
C GLY A 11 25.34 -2.46 -13.06
N VAL A 12 26.18 -1.42 -13.10
CA VAL A 12 26.78 -0.85 -11.87
C VAL A 12 26.75 0.67 -11.84
N LEU A 13 25.58 1.31 -11.86
CA LEU A 13 25.49 2.77 -11.59
C LEU A 13 24.20 3.22 -10.85
N MET A 14 23.53 2.35 -10.08
CA MET A 14 22.31 2.73 -9.33
C MET A 14 22.41 2.52 -7.80
N ALA A 15 23.61 2.40 -7.24
CA ALA A 15 23.78 2.16 -5.80
C ALA A 15 24.06 3.43 -4.95
N ALA A 16 24.46 4.55 -5.57
CA ALA A 16 24.99 5.70 -4.83
C ALA A 16 23.95 6.73 -4.35
N MET A 17 22.70 6.68 -4.84
CA MET A 17 21.69 7.73 -4.55
C MET A 17 20.93 7.54 -3.23
N PHE A 18 21.06 6.40 -2.53
CA PHE A 18 20.33 6.14 -1.29
C PHE A 18 21.09 6.50 -0.01
N ALA A 19 22.40 6.77 -0.08
CA ALA A 19 23.22 6.99 1.11
C ALA A 19 23.07 8.38 1.74
N ALA A 20 22.42 9.33 1.05
CA ALA A 20 22.52 10.75 1.40
C ALA A 20 21.23 11.41 1.88
N SER A 21 20.22 10.71 2.40
CA SER A 21 19.13 11.34 3.19
C SER A 21 18.19 10.35 3.91
N PRO A 22 18.50 9.94 5.15
CA PRO A 22 17.47 9.63 6.15
C PRO A 22 17.17 10.82 7.07
N ALA A 23 18.09 11.78 7.20
CA ALA A 23 17.99 12.85 8.18
C ALA A 23 16.98 13.96 7.81
N ALA A 24 16.67 14.14 6.52
CA ALA A 24 15.74 15.17 6.04
C ALA A 24 14.25 14.77 6.14
N MET A 25 13.93 13.49 6.31
CA MET A 25 12.54 13.02 6.47
C MET A 25 12.10 12.87 7.93
N ALA A 26 12.94 13.29 8.88
CA ALA A 26 12.59 13.33 10.31
C ALA A 26 12.07 14.71 10.74
N GLN A 27 11.92 15.67 9.81
CA GLN A 27 11.46 17.01 10.13
C GLN A 27 9.93 17.05 10.22
N ASP A 28 9.48 16.83 11.45
CA ASP A 28 8.37 17.52 12.10
C ASP A 28 7.04 17.56 11.32
N GLN A 29 6.41 16.39 11.19
CA GLN A 29 4.95 16.38 11.17
C GLN A 29 4.48 16.15 12.60
N GLY A 30 4.29 17.26 13.32
CA GLY A 30 3.40 17.34 14.46
C GLY A 30 2.01 16.88 14.05
N MET A 31 1.81 15.56 14.03
CA MET A 31 0.52 14.91 13.88
C MET A 31 -0.31 15.36 15.08
N LYS A 32 -1.03 16.47 14.94
CA LYS A 32 -2.18 16.76 15.79
C LYS A 32 -3.02 15.50 15.72
N LYS A 33 -3.03 14.72 16.80
CA LYS A 33 -3.93 13.59 17.00
C LYS A 33 -5.34 14.17 17.06
N GLN A 34 -5.91 14.55 15.92
CA GLN A 34 -7.35 14.58 15.74
C GLN A 34 -7.83 13.12 15.62
N GLY A 35 -7.53 12.34 16.66
CA GLY A 35 -8.22 11.11 16.92
C GLY A 35 -9.57 11.52 17.48
N GLY A 36 -10.51 11.90 16.60
CA GLY A 36 -11.91 11.81 16.94
C GLY A 36 -12.11 10.42 17.54
N LYS A 37 -12.56 10.38 18.79
CA LYS A 37 -12.78 9.14 19.52
C LYS A 37 -13.91 8.44 18.77
N TRP A 38 -13.56 7.59 17.79
CA TRP A 38 -14.55 6.81 17.05
C TRP A 38 -15.41 6.09 18.07
N ASP A 39 -16.72 6.32 18.03
CA ASP A 39 -17.63 5.62 18.93
C ASP A 39 -17.45 4.13 18.67
N GLN A 40 -16.94 3.43 19.69
CA GLN A 40 -16.62 2.01 19.58
C GLN A 40 -17.90 1.20 19.34
N LYS A 41 -19.04 1.66 19.83
CA LYS A 41 -20.33 1.01 19.63
C LYS A 41 -20.75 1.11 18.17
N GLU A 42 -20.78 2.32 17.62
CA GLU A 42 -21.12 2.58 16.21
C GLU A 42 -20.18 1.83 15.25
N MET A 43 -18.89 1.81 15.56
CA MET A 43 -17.89 1.12 14.74
C MET A 43 -18.09 -0.41 14.76
N CYS A 44 -18.45 -0.99 15.91
CA CYS A 44 -18.76 -2.42 16.02
C CYS A 44 -20.10 -2.79 15.38
N GLU A 45 -21.11 -1.93 15.45
CA GLU A 45 -22.38 -2.09 14.74
C GLU A 45 -22.14 -2.07 13.23
N ASN A 46 -21.40 -1.07 12.71
CA ASN A 46 -21.02 -1.00 11.30
C ASN A 46 -20.17 -2.20 10.86
N PHE A 47 -19.29 -2.72 11.71
CA PHE A 47 -18.52 -3.93 11.39
C PHE A 47 -19.42 -5.16 11.25
N ARG A 48 -20.33 -5.37 12.20
CA ARG A 48 -21.26 -6.51 12.22
C ARG A 48 -22.24 -6.47 11.05
N GLU A 49 -22.77 -5.30 10.76
CA GLU A 49 -23.74 -5.08 9.69
C GLU A 49 -23.08 -4.92 8.32
N GLY A 50 -21.73 -4.88 8.27
CA GLY A 50 -20.99 -4.70 7.03
C GLY A 50 -21.28 -3.35 6.36
N LYS A 51 -21.43 -2.28 7.13
CA LYS A 51 -21.76 -0.93 6.65
C LYS A 51 -20.54 -0.01 6.54
N GLY A 52 -20.70 1.07 5.78
CA GLY A 52 -19.65 2.07 5.58
C GLY A 52 -18.36 1.45 5.07
N LYS A 53 -17.25 1.67 5.79
CA LYS A 53 -15.92 1.17 5.42
C LYS A 53 -15.79 -0.37 5.41
N PHE A 54 -16.75 -1.07 6.00
CA PHE A 54 -16.75 -2.54 6.05
C PHE A 54 -17.54 -3.17 4.91
N SER A 55 -18.36 -2.38 4.20
CA SER A 55 -19.23 -2.84 3.11
C SER A 55 -18.45 -3.37 1.92
N ALA A 56 -19.09 -4.25 1.15
CA ALA A 56 -18.53 -4.77 -0.10
C ALA A 56 -18.38 -3.64 -1.12
N GLU A 57 -19.40 -2.81 -1.27
CA GLU A 57 -19.41 -1.65 -2.18
C GLU A 57 -18.22 -0.72 -1.93
N TYR A 58 -17.99 -0.31 -0.67
CA TYR A 58 -16.84 0.54 -0.35
C TYR A 58 -15.49 -0.13 -0.67
N ARG A 59 -15.38 -1.46 -0.49
CA ARG A 59 -14.16 -2.20 -0.82
C ARG A 59 -13.93 -2.26 -2.32
N GLU A 60 -14.97 -2.50 -3.09
CA GLU A 60 -14.91 -2.55 -4.55
C GLU A 60 -14.58 -1.17 -5.14
N GLU A 61 -15.23 -0.12 -4.66
CA GLU A 61 -14.95 1.26 -5.05
C GLU A 61 -13.48 1.61 -4.78
N ARG A 62 -12.98 1.31 -3.57
CA ARG A 62 -11.58 1.55 -3.24
C ARG A 62 -10.60 0.74 -4.09
N GLN A 63 -10.92 -0.51 -4.41
CA GLN A 63 -10.08 -1.32 -5.29
C GLN A 63 -10.05 -0.72 -6.70
N ALA A 64 -11.19 -0.32 -7.25
CA ALA A 64 -11.27 0.29 -8.57
C ALA A 64 -10.51 1.63 -8.63
N GLU A 65 -10.65 2.48 -7.62
CA GLU A 65 -9.92 3.75 -7.50
C GLU A 65 -8.40 3.50 -7.47
N MET A 66 -7.94 2.54 -6.67
CA MET A 66 -6.52 2.19 -6.57
C MET A 66 -5.96 1.64 -7.88
N GLN A 67 -6.74 0.85 -8.64
CA GLN A 67 -6.32 0.37 -9.95
C GLN A 67 -6.22 1.50 -10.98
N LYS A 68 -7.18 2.44 -10.98
CA LYS A 68 -7.11 3.63 -11.83
C LYS A 68 -5.87 4.47 -11.50
N TYR A 69 -5.63 4.74 -10.22
CA TYR A 69 -4.47 5.48 -9.76
C TYR A 69 -3.15 4.81 -10.15
N ARG A 70 -3.07 3.48 -10.07
CA ARG A 70 -1.89 2.71 -10.49
C ARG A 70 -1.61 2.87 -11.98
N ALA A 71 -2.64 2.80 -12.82
CA ALA A 71 -2.51 2.97 -14.26
C ALA A 71 -2.08 4.41 -14.61
N GLU A 72 -2.73 5.41 -14.02
CA GLU A 72 -2.39 6.82 -14.19
C GLU A 72 -0.93 7.10 -13.79
N MET A 73 -0.47 6.49 -12.69
CA MET A 73 0.91 6.63 -12.25
C MET A 73 1.91 6.00 -13.22
N ALA A 74 1.60 4.85 -13.80
CA ALA A 74 2.45 4.23 -14.82
C ALA A 74 2.55 5.12 -16.07
N ASP A 75 1.43 5.75 -16.47
CA ASP A 75 1.40 6.70 -17.59
C ASP A 75 2.18 7.97 -17.27
N ARG A 76 2.01 8.54 -16.08
CA ARG A 76 2.73 9.74 -15.63
C ARG A 76 4.24 9.53 -15.57
N LEU A 77 4.66 8.33 -15.15
CA LEU A 77 6.06 7.92 -15.13
C LEU A 77 6.58 7.51 -16.51
N LYS A 78 5.69 7.43 -17.52
CA LYS A 78 6.00 7.01 -18.90
C LYS A 78 6.73 5.66 -18.93
N LEU A 79 6.25 4.72 -18.12
CA LEU A 79 6.85 3.39 -18.03
C LEU A 79 6.72 2.65 -19.37
N THR A 80 7.80 1.99 -19.77
CA THR A 80 7.80 1.04 -20.90
C THR A 80 6.99 -0.20 -20.54
N ASP A 81 6.67 -1.03 -21.53
CA ASP A 81 5.90 -2.25 -21.31
C ASP A 81 6.58 -3.21 -20.33
N GLU A 82 7.90 -3.40 -20.45
CA GLU A 82 8.69 -4.21 -19.50
C GLU A 82 8.68 -3.61 -18.08
N GLN A 83 8.74 -2.28 -17.95
CA GLN A 83 8.65 -1.61 -16.65
C GLN A 83 7.24 -1.68 -16.06
N ARG A 84 6.21 -1.71 -16.90
CA ARG A 84 4.81 -1.90 -16.48
C ARG A 84 4.58 -3.31 -15.95
N GLU A 85 5.20 -4.32 -16.53
CA GLU A 85 5.15 -5.69 -16.00
C GLU A 85 5.73 -5.75 -14.59
N ILE A 86 6.91 -5.17 -14.36
CA ILE A 86 7.53 -5.11 -13.03
C ILE A 86 6.69 -4.26 -12.07
N TRP A 87 6.16 -3.13 -12.54
CA TRP A 87 5.24 -2.28 -11.77
C TRP A 87 4.01 -3.09 -11.34
N ASP A 88 3.54 -3.97 -12.21
CA ASP A 88 2.36 -4.77 -11.98
C ASP A 88 2.58 -5.86 -10.94
N GLU A 89 3.73 -6.54 -11.01
CA GLU A 89 4.18 -7.52 -10.01
C GLU A 89 4.29 -6.90 -8.62
N ILE A 90 4.92 -5.72 -8.51
CA ILE A 90 5.07 -5.00 -7.23
C ILE A 90 3.70 -4.73 -6.59
N HIS A 91 2.72 -4.35 -7.39
CA HIS A 91 1.37 -4.06 -6.89
C HIS A 91 0.60 -5.34 -6.52
N GLN A 92 0.77 -6.43 -7.26
CA GLN A 92 0.21 -7.73 -6.89
C GLN A 92 0.79 -8.22 -5.55
N GLU A 93 2.10 -8.12 -5.35
CA GLU A 93 2.75 -8.48 -4.09
C GLU A 93 2.21 -7.63 -2.92
N ARG A 94 2.05 -6.32 -3.13
CA ARG A 94 1.44 -5.43 -2.13
C ARG A 94 -0.01 -5.79 -1.83
N GLN A 95 -0.79 -6.17 -2.85
CA GLN A 95 -2.19 -6.59 -2.68
C GLN A 95 -2.28 -7.85 -1.82
N GLN A 96 -1.43 -8.85 -2.06
CA GLN A 96 -1.37 -10.07 -1.24
C GLN A 96 -1.04 -9.74 0.23
N LYS A 97 0.00 -8.94 0.46
CA LYS A 97 0.36 -8.46 1.81
C LYS A 97 -0.76 -7.67 2.47
N GLN A 98 -1.52 -6.88 1.71
CA GLN A 98 -2.67 -6.14 2.21
C GLN A 98 -3.80 -7.09 2.62
N GLN A 99 -4.09 -8.13 1.84
CA GLN A 99 -5.10 -9.13 2.19
C GLN A 99 -4.77 -9.83 3.52
N GLU A 100 -3.51 -10.22 3.75
CA GLU A 100 -3.08 -10.79 5.03
C GLU A 100 -3.29 -9.82 6.20
N ARG A 101 -2.92 -8.55 6.01
CA ARG A 101 -3.12 -7.49 7.01
C ARG A 101 -4.60 -7.28 7.30
N MET A 102 -5.44 -7.32 6.28
CA MET A 102 -6.90 -7.20 6.41
C MET A 102 -7.49 -8.37 7.20
N GLY A 103 -7.05 -9.60 6.96
CA GLY A 103 -7.48 -10.77 7.75
C GLY A 103 -7.08 -10.63 9.23
N LYS A 104 -5.84 -10.24 9.51
CA LYS A 104 -5.38 -9.96 10.88
C LYS A 104 -6.16 -8.82 11.54
N TRP A 105 -6.53 -7.80 10.77
CA TRP A 105 -7.32 -6.69 11.26
C TRP A 105 -8.77 -7.10 11.56
N GLN A 106 -9.40 -7.91 10.71
CA GLN A 106 -10.73 -8.48 10.95
C GLN A 106 -10.77 -9.28 12.26
N GLN A 107 -9.77 -10.15 12.50
CA GLN A 107 -9.67 -10.89 13.77
C GLN A 107 -9.55 -9.97 15.00
N LYS A 108 -8.79 -8.87 14.88
CA LYS A 108 -8.69 -7.88 15.96
C LYS A 108 -10.02 -7.17 16.19
N MET A 109 -10.74 -6.87 15.12
CA MET A 109 -12.07 -6.26 15.17
C MET A 109 -13.09 -7.18 15.84
N GLU A 110 -13.09 -8.47 15.49
CA GLU A 110 -13.93 -9.48 16.16
C GLU A 110 -13.64 -9.55 17.66
N LYS A 111 -12.37 -9.64 18.06
CA LYS A 111 -11.99 -9.63 19.49
C LYS A 111 -12.42 -8.35 20.19
N ARG A 112 -12.18 -7.19 19.56
CA ARG A 112 -12.51 -5.88 20.12
C ARG A 112 -14.02 -5.70 20.32
N CYS A 113 -14.81 -6.08 19.32
CA CYS A 113 -16.26 -5.97 19.36
C CYS A 113 -16.92 -7.07 20.21
N GLY A 114 -16.32 -8.25 20.30
CA GLY A 114 -16.75 -9.31 21.21
C GLY A 114 -16.48 -8.96 22.68
N ASN A 115 -15.33 -8.37 23.00
CA ASN A 115 -15.01 -7.92 24.36
C ASN A 115 -15.85 -6.70 24.78
N ALA A 116 -16.29 -5.86 23.85
CA ALA A 116 -17.16 -4.71 24.15
C ALA A 116 -18.62 -5.09 24.49
N GLN A 117 -18.99 -6.37 24.33
CA GLN A 117 -20.31 -6.91 24.68
C GLN A 117 -20.34 -7.62 26.04
N LYS A 118 -19.20 -7.75 26.71
CA LYS A 118 -19.10 -8.24 28.10
C LYS A 118 -19.04 -7.05 29.06
#